data_AF-A0A972X948-F1
#
_entry.id   AF-A0A972X948-F1
#
_cell.length_a   1.000
_cell.length_b   1.000
_cell.length_c   1.000
_cell.angle_alpha   90.00
_cell.angle_beta   90.00
_cell.angle_gamma   90.00
#
_symmetry.space_group_name_H-M   'P 1'
#
loop_
_entity.id
_entity.type
_entity.pdbx_description
1 polymer ?
#
loop_
_entity_poly.entity_id
_entity_poly.type
_entity_poly.pdbx_seq_one_letter_code
_entity_poly.pdbx_strand_id
1 'polypeptide(L)'
;MLWILLAIGLGGYIGLCVVFLVAQRSFIYRPTPITPAHATALVLEVPDARLRISARLHDGPKALIYFGGNAEDVAYAVPELAAAFPDRAIYLMHYRGYSGSSGRPTEASLRRDAQALFRMVHARHADVTVAGRSLGSSIAIRLAADEPVSRLLLITPFDSILTIAKRVAPFLPMSLLLQDTYESWRDASRVTCPTLVIAASDDELVTAADTRKLLQAFLPGVATLKVINGTDHNSVSAKPEFWEAMVGRSRPD
;
A
#
# COMPACT_ATOMS: atom_id res chain seq x y z
N MET A 1 -5.54 26.06 43.39
CA MET A 1 -5.96 26.52 42.05
C MET A 1 -5.11 25.88 40.93
N LEU A 2 -3.78 25.98 40.97
CA LEU A 2 -2.88 25.37 39.96
C LEU A 2 -3.10 23.86 39.75
N TRP A 3 -3.20 23.07 40.82
CA TRP A 3 -3.44 21.62 40.74
C TRP A 3 -4.75 21.24 40.05
N ILE A 4 -5.80 22.05 40.18
CA ILE A 4 -7.08 21.81 39.52
C ILE A 4 -6.94 22.05 38.02
N LEU A 5 -6.26 23.13 37.62
CA LEU A 5 -5.98 23.42 36.20
C LEU A 5 -5.10 22.34 35.56
N LEU A 6 -4.08 21.85 36.28
CA LEU A 6 -3.24 20.74 35.83
C LEU A 6 -4.04 19.44 35.67
N ALA A 7 -4.91 19.12 36.63
CA ALA A 7 -5.78 17.94 36.55
C ALA A 7 -6.76 18.02 35.38
N ILE A 8 -7.36 19.19 35.14
CA ILE A 8 -8.24 19.43 33.98
C ILE A 8 -7.47 19.27 32.67
N GLY A 9 -6.28 19.87 32.58
CA GLY A 9 -5.42 19.75 31.40
C GLY A 9 -5.02 18.31 31.11
N LEU A 10 -4.58 17.57 32.14
CA LEU A 10 -4.24 16.15 32.02
C LEU A 10 -5.47 15.32 31.62
N GLY A 11 -6.62 15.55 32.24
CA GLY A 11 -7.87 14.87 31.90
C GLY A 11 -8.30 15.11 30.45
N GLY A 12 -8.19 16.36 29.98
CA GLY A 12 -8.45 16.71 28.59
C GLY A 12 -7.51 16.02 27.61
N TYR A 13 -6.21 15.96 27.93
CA TYR A 13 -5.21 15.28 27.11
C TYR A 13 -5.42 13.76 27.05
N ILE A 14 -5.74 13.13 28.18
CA ILE A 14 -6.11 11.71 28.23
C ILE A 14 -7.37 11.47 27.39
N GLY A 15 -8.38 12.32 27.53
CA GLY A 15 -9.60 12.27 26.72
C GLY A 15 -9.30 12.34 25.22
N LEU A 16 -8.42 13.25 24.79
CA LEU A 16 -7.96 13.35 23.41
C LEU A 16 -7.27 12.07 22.94
N CYS A 17 -6.39 11.47 23.75
CA CYS A 17 -5.73 10.21 23.44
C CYS A 17 -6.74 9.06 23.29
N VAL A 18 -7.77 9.00 24.14
CA VAL A 18 -8.84 7.99 24.06
C VAL A 18 -9.68 8.18 22.79
N VAL A 19 -10.03 9.42 22.44
CA VAL A 19 -10.74 9.72 21.19
C VAL A 19 -9.91 9.26 19.99
N PHE A 20 -8.61 9.57 19.98
CA PHE A 20 -7.71 9.09 18.93
C PHE A 20 -7.65 7.57 18.87
N LEU A 21 -7.51 6.87 20.02
CA LEU A 21 -7.45 5.40 20.07
C LEU A 21 -8.65 4.74 19.40
N VAL A 22 -9.85 5.27 19.62
CA VAL A 22 -11.10 4.75 19.05
C VAL A 22 -11.25 5.13 17.57
N ALA A 23 -10.81 6.33 17.18
CA ALA A 23 -11.01 6.86 15.85
C ALA A 23 -9.82 6.66 14.87
N GLN A 24 -8.66 6.18 15.33
CA GLN A 24 -7.40 6.10 14.55
C GLN A 24 -7.56 5.46 13.18
N ARG A 25 -8.34 4.38 13.08
CA ARG A 25 -8.55 3.67 11.81
C ARG A 25 -9.33 4.50 10.81
N SER A 26 -10.21 5.38 11.28
CA SER A 26 -10.85 6.36 10.41
C SER A 26 -9.87 7.42 9.95
N PHE A 27 -8.72 7.66 10.59
CA PHE A 27 -7.70 8.58 10.08
C PHE A 27 -6.81 7.92 9.02
N ILE A 28 -6.56 6.62 9.15
CA ILE A 28 -5.73 5.84 8.21
C ILE A 28 -6.53 5.42 6.98
N TYR A 29 -7.74 4.88 7.16
CA TYR A 29 -8.53 4.33 6.06
C TYR A 29 -9.65 5.27 5.68
N ARG A 30 -9.71 5.60 4.39
CA ARG A 30 -10.74 6.40 3.73
C ARG A 30 -11.44 5.54 2.69
N PRO A 31 -12.45 4.74 3.08
CA PRO A 31 -13.12 3.87 2.13
C PRO A 31 -13.81 4.65 1.02
N THR A 32 -13.74 4.12 -0.20
CA THR A 32 -14.37 4.70 -1.39
C THR A 32 -15.80 4.17 -1.57
N PRO A 33 -16.70 4.98 -2.17
CA PRO A 33 -18.05 4.52 -2.50
C PRO A 33 -18.00 3.38 -3.54
N ILE A 34 -19.12 2.69 -3.72
CA ILE A 34 -19.25 1.64 -4.73
C ILE A 34 -19.11 2.25 -6.12
N THR A 35 -18.11 1.79 -6.87
CA THR A 35 -17.92 2.23 -8.26
C THR A 35 -18.52 1.21 -9.22
N PRO A 36 -19.31 1.66 -10.22
CA PRO A 36 -19.79 0.80 -11.30
C PRO A 36 -18.62 0.12 -12.00
N ALA A 37 -18.75 -1.18 -12.29
CA ALA A 37 -17.63 -1.97 -12.77
C ALA A 37 -17.22 -1.57 -14.21
N HIS A 38 -16.03 -0.98 -14.37
CA HIS A 38 -15.34 -0.84 -15.67
C HIS A 38 -14.47 -2.06 -16.02
N ALA A 39 -14.44 -3.07 -15.15
CA ALA A 39 -13.62 -4.28 -15.25
C ALA A 39 -14.40 -5.51 -14.75
N THR A 40 -13.92 -6.72 -15.04
CA THR A 40 -14.52 -7.93 -14.47
C THR A 40 -14.39 -7.89 -12.95
N ALA A 41 -15.52 -7.88 -12.25
CA ALA A 41 -15.55 -7.94 -10.79
C ALA A 41 -15.57 -9.41 -10.36
N LEU A 42 -14.46 -9.88 -9.79
CA LEU A 42 -14.41 -11.16 -9.08
C LEU A 42 -14.75 -10.92 -7.61
N VAL A 43 -15.26 -11.95 -6.95
CA VAL A 43 -15.45 -11.96 -5.49
C VAL A 43 -14.48 -12.95 -4.89
N LEU A 44 -13.68 -12.48 -3.93
CA LEU A 44 -12.86 -13.30 -3.06
C LEU A 44 -13.53 -13.41 -1.70
N GLU A 45 -13.96 -14.62 -1.37
CA GLU A 45 -14.49 -14.98 -0.05
C GLU A 45 -13.31 -15.23 0.90
N VAL A 46 -13.28 -14.50 2.02
CA VAL A 46 -12.37 -14.75 3.16
C VAL A 46 -13.22 -15.00 4.41
N PRO A 47 -12.69 -15.63 5.47
CA PRO A 47 -13.51 -16.15 6.59
C PRO A 47 -14.49 -15.15 7.21
N ASP A 48 -14.14 -13.86 7.21
CA ASP A 48 -14.86 -12.78 7.87
C ASP A 48 -15.23 -11.61 6.94
N ALA A 49 -15.05 -11.75 5.62
CA ALA A 49 -15.41 -10.72 4.65
C ALA A 49 -15.55 -11.27 3.21
N ARG A 50 -16.24 -10.47 2.40
CA ARG A 50 -16.30 -10.58 0.93
C ARG A 50 -15.57 -9.42 0.31
N LEU A 51 -14.57 -9.72 -0.50
CA LEU A 51 -13.72 -8.74 -1.15
C LEU A 51 -14.02 -8.70 -2.63
N ARG A 52 -14.23 -7.50 -3.17
CA ARG A 52 -14.32 -7.28 -4.62
C ARG A 52 -12.91 -7.16 -5.17
N ILE A 53 -12.68 -7.79 -6.31
CA ILE A 53 -11.43 -7.71 -7.06
C ILE A 53 -11.76 -7.20 -8.45
N SER A 54 -11.25 -6.03 -8.83
CA SER A 54 -11.30 -5.60 -10.22
C SER A 54 -10.23 -6.34 -11.00
N ALA A 55 -10.59 -6.97 -12.10
CA ALA A 55 -9.67 -7.78 -12.87
C ALA A 55 -9.78 -7.56 -14.38
N ARG A 56 -8.63 -7.68 -15.04
CA ARG A 56 -8.51 -7.94 -16.48
C ARG A 56 -7.86 -9.30 -16.63
N LEU A 57 -8.65 -10.29 -17.03
CA LEU A 57 -8.20 -11.68 -17.14
C LEU A 57 -7.30 -11.86 -18.37
N HIS A 58 -6.27 -12.68 -18.23
CA HIS A 58 -5.38 -13.08 -19.31
C HIS A 58 -4.98 -14.55 -19.11
N ASP A 59 -5.01 -15.34 -20.17
CA ASP A 59 -4.42 -16.68 -20.13
C ASP A 59 -2.89 -16.62 -20.15
N GLY A 60 -2.25 -17.54 -19.44
CA GLY A 60 -0.80 -17.65 -19.40
C GLY A 60 -0.22 -17.51 -18.01
N PRO A 61 1.10 -17.64 -17.87
CA PRO A 61 1.74 -17.82 -16.57
C PRO A 61 1.89 -16.51 -15.78
N LYS A 62 1.69 -15.35 -16.40
CA LYS A 62 2.03 -14.05 -15.80
C LYS A 62 0.82 -13.31 -15.26
N ALA A 63 0.95 -12.80 -14.04
CA ALA A 63 -0.01 -11.89 -13.44
C ALA A 63 0.65 -10.68 -12.78
N LEU A 64 -0.16 -9.65 -12.57
CA LEU A 64 0.11 -8.49 -11.73
C LEU A 64 -1.00 -8.38 -10.68
N ILE A 65 -0.62 -8.41 -9.41
CA ILE A 65 -1.50 -8.03 -8.29
C ILE A 65 -1.16 -6.60 -7.91
N TYR A 66 -2.16 -5.73 -7.80
CA TYR A 66 -1.97 -4.35 -7.39
C TYR A 66 -2.79 -4.00 -6.14
N PHE A 67 -2.09 -3.40 -5.17
CA PHE A 67 -2.62 -2.88 -3.93
C PHE A 67 -2.56 -1.35 -3.95
N GLY A 68 -3.72 -0.70 -3.96
CA GLY A 68 -3.83 0.75 -4.06
C GLY A 68 -3.40 1.51 -2.79
N GLY A 69 -3.30 2.82 -2.93
CA GLY A 69 -3.11 3.73 -1.81
C GLY A 69 -4.36 3.87 -0.94
N ASN A 70 -4.21 4.66 0.12
CA ASN A 70 -5.38 5.08 0.88
C ASN A 70 -6.31 5.96 0.01
N ALA A 71 -7.62 5.89 0.24
CA ALA A 71 -8.66 6.57 -0.53
C ALA A 71 -8.72 6.23 -2.03
N GLU A 72 -7.96 5.24 -2.48
CA GLU A 72 -7.91 4.89 -3.90
C GLU A 72 -9.05 3.94 -4.27
N ASP A 73 -9.77 4.29 -5.32
CA ASP A 73 -10.56 3.32 -6.06
C ASP A 73 -9.70 2.70 -7.15
N VAL A 74 -9.21 1.50 -6.83
CA VAL A 74 -8.27 0.79 -7.67
C VAL A 74 -8.86 0.43 -9.04
N ALA A 75 -10.19 0.41 -9.22
CA ALA A 75 -10.80 0.09 -10.51
C ALA A 75 -10.33 1.03 -11.64
N TYR A 76 -10.02 2.30 -11.32
CA TYR A 76 -9.54 3.27 -12.31
C TYR A 76 -8.13 2.97 -12.83
N ALA A 77 -7.32 2.21 -12.10
CA ALA A 77 -5.98 1.85 -12.54
C ALA A 77 -5.94 0.66 -13.52
N VAL A 78 -7.06 -0.07 -13.68
CA VAL A 78 -7.10 -1.28 -14.53
C VAL A 78 -6.71 -0.98 -15.98
N PRO A 79 -7.26 0.04 -16.68
CA PRO A 79 -6.94 0.28 -18.08
C PRO A 79 -5.46 0.61 -18.32
N GLU A 80 -4.88 1.48 -17.48
CA GLU A 80 -3.48 1.90 -17.61
C GLU A 80 -2.52 0.75 -17.29
N LEU A 81 -2.79 -0.04 -16.25
CA LEU A 81 -2.00 -1.23 -15.95
C LEU A 81 -2.13 -2.29 -17.05
N ALA A 82 -3.31 -2.47 -17.64
CA ALA A 82 -3.52 -3.37 -18.77
C ALA A 82 -2.77 -2.95 -20.03
N ALA A 83 -2.69 -1.64 -20.29
CA ALA A 83 -1.91 -1.09 -21.37
C ALA A 83 -0.39 -1.26 -21.14
N ALA A 84 0.07 -1.07 -19.89
CA ALA A 84 1.47 -1.23 -19.52
C ALA A 84 1.94 -2.70 -19.49
N PHE A 85 1.05 -3.61 -19.10
CA PHE A 85 1.34 -5.05 -18.96
C PHE A 85 0.37 -5.89 -19.81
N PRO A 86 0.43 -5.78 -21.15
CA PRO A 86 -0.54 -6.42 -22.03
C PRO A 86 -0.49 -7.95 -21.99
N ASP A 87 0.65 -8.54 -21.59
CA ASP A 87 0.91 -9.98 -21.51
C ASP A 87 0.58 -10.59 -20.13
N ARG A 88 -0.08 -9.83 -19.25
CA ARG A 88 -0.38 -10.28 -17.87
C ARG A 88 -1.88 -10.24 -17.56
N ALA A 89 -2.30 -11.16 -16.71
CA ALA A 89 -3.57 -11.01 -15.99
C ALA A 89 -3.39 -9.96 -14.90
N ILE A 90 -4.43 -9.19 -14.60
CA ILE A 90 -4.35 -8.05 -13.69
C ILE A 90 -5.44 -8.18 -12.63
N TYR A 91 -5.06 -8.07 -11.36
CA TYR A 91 -5.93 -8.22 -10.20
C TYR A 91 -5.73 -7.07 -9.21
N LEU A 92 -6.78 -6.29 -8.95
CA LEU A 92 -6.75 -5.13 -8.08
C LEU A 92 -7.72 -5.35 -6.92
N MET A 93 -7.18 -5.35 -5.70
CA MET A 93 -7.97 -5.61 -4.50
C MET A 93 -8.66 -4.34 -4.00
N HIS A 94 -9.98 -4.36 -3.91
CA HIS A 94 -10.71 -3.36 -3.13
C HIS A 94 -10.61 -3.75 -1.65
N TYR A 95 -9.92 -2.95 -0.84
CA TYR A 95 -9.78 -3.21 0.59
C TYR A 95 -11.14 -3.31 1.30
N ARG A 96 -11.16 -3.95 2.47
CA ARG A 96 -12.38 -4.01 3.30
C ARG A 96 -12.97 -2.62 3.52
N GLY A 97 -14.26 -2.47 3.23
CA GLY A 97 -14.99 -1.21 3.27
C GLY A 97 -14.94 -0.38 1.98
N TYR A 98 -14.03 -0.67 1.04
CA TYR A 98 -13.82 0.11 -0.19
C TYR A 98 -14.61 -0.51 -1.35
N SER A 99 -15.23 0.33 -2.18
CA SER A 99 -15.90 -0.06 -3.44
C SER A 99 -16.79 -1.31 -3.38
N GLY A 100 -17.49 -1.51 -2.25
CA GLY A 100 -18.41 -2.63 -2.03
C GLY A 100 -17.80 -3.89 -1.41
N SER A 101 -16.50 -3.90 -1.10
CA SER A 101 -15.91 -4.92 -0.21
C SER A 101 -16.46 -4.74 1.21
N SER A 102 -16.85 -5.85 1.83
CA SER A 102 -17.40 -5.86 3.19
C SER A 102 -16.31 -5.90 4.27
N GLY A 103 -16.72 -5.78 5.53
CA GLY A 103 -15.82 -5.78 6.69
C GLY A 103 -15.17 -4.43 6.97
N ARG A 104 -14.30 -4.38 7.99
CA ARG A 104 -13.56 -3.18 8.39
C ARG A 104 -12.06 -3.40 8.15
N PRO A 105 -11.33 -2.41 7.61
CA PRO A 105 -9.91 -2.54 7.36
C PRO A 105 -9.12 -2.45 8.66
N THR A 106 -8.18 -3.38 8.84
CA THR A 106 -7.08 -3.31 9.80
C THR A 106 -5.81 -3.80 9.12
N GLU A 107 -4.64 -3.44 9.64
CA GLU A 107 -3.36 -3.93 9.11
C GLU A 107 -3.32 -5.46 9.02
N ALA A 108 -3.80 -6.13 10.08
CA ALA A 108 -3.88 -7.59 10.12
C ALA A 108 -4.88 -8.15 9.10
N SER A 109 -6.04 -7.53 8.90
CA SER A 109 -7.02 -8.01 7.94
C SER A 109 -6.52 -7.85 6.51
N LEU A 110 -5.97 -6.68 6.16
CA LEU A 110 -5.50 -6.42 4.79
C LEU A 110 -4.31 -7.30 4.40
N ARG A 111 -3.43 -7.65 5.35
CA ARG A 111 -2.37 -8.65 5.14
C ARG A 111 -2.92 -10.05 4.85
N ARG A 112 -3.90 -10.52 5.63
CA ARG A 112 -4.55 -11.82 5.40
C ARG A 112 -5.25 -11.86 4.04
N ASP A 113 -5.95 -10.78 3.69
CA ASP A 113 -6.67 -10.63 2.44
C ASP A 113 -5.71 -10.67 1.24
N ALA A 114 -4.57 -9.98 1.33
CA ALA A 114 -3.52 -10.00 0.32
C ALA A 114 -2.95 -11.41 0.07
N GLN A 115 -2.70 -12.18 1.13
CA GLN A 115 -2.26 -13.58 1.03
C GLN A 115 -3.34 -14.47 0.39
N ALA A 116 -4.62 -14.26 0.73
CA ALA A 116 -5.72 -15.00 0.11
C ALA A 116 -5.83 -14.70 -1.40
N LEU A 117 -5.69 -13.44 -1.79
CA LEU A 117 -5.67 -13.05 -3.20
C LEU A 117 -4.46 -13.65 -3.92
N PHE A 118 -3.27 -13.56 -3.33
CA PHE A 118 -2.05 -14.14 -3.91
C PHE A 118 -2.21 -15.63 -4.19
N ARG A 119 -2.70 -16.41 -3.22
CA ARG A 119 -2.92 -17.86 -3.41
C ARG A 119 -3.90 -18.15 -4.55
N MET A 120 -4.99 -17.39 -4.66
CA MET A 120 -5.95 -17.54 -5.76
C MET A 120 -5.31 -17.26 -7.13
N VAL A 121 -4.51 -16.20 -7.21
CA VAL A 121 -3.84 -15.78 -8.46
C VAL A 121 -2.71 -16.75 -8.82
N HIS A 122 -1.87 -17.11 -7.85
CA HIS A 122 -0.72 -17.97 -8.05
C HIS A 122 -1.08 -19.40 -8.46
N ALA A 123 -2.25 -19.90 -8.03
CA ALA A 123 -2.78 -21.18 -8.49
C ALA A 123 -3.07 -21.22 -10.01
N ARG A 124 -3.18 -20.06 -10.67
CA ARG A 124 -3.40 -19.92 -12.12
C ARG A 124 -2.19 -19.36 -12.87
N HIS A 125 -1.36 -18.58 -12.18
CA HIS A 125 -0.26 -17.83 -12.77
C HIS A 125 1.02 -18.06 -11.95
N ALA A 126 2.00 -18.76 -12.52
CA ALA A 126 3.24 -19.09 -11.83
C ALA A 126 4.20 -17.89 -11.63
N ASP A 127 4.12 -16.85 -12.48
CA ASP A 127 4.92 -15.62 -12.42
C ASP A 127 4.02 -14.46 -11.97
N VAL A 128 4.12 -14.07 -10.70
CA VAL A 128 3.28 -13.03 -10.10
C VAL A 128 4.14 -11.84 -9.72
N THR A 129 3.97 -10.74 -10.44
CA THR A 129 4.44 -9.41 -10.02
C THR A 129 3.44 -8.85 -9.00
N VAL A 130 3.95 -8.23 -7.94
CA VAL A 130 3.13 -7.50 -6.97
C VAL A 130 3.50 -6.04 -7.01
N ALA A 131 2.50 -5.16 -7.10
CA ALA A 131 2.64 -3.73 -7.03
C ALA A 131 1.85 -3.16 -5.85
N GLY A 132 2.43 -2.18 -5.16
CA GLY A 132 1.77 -1.51 -4.03
C GLY A 132 2.04 -0.02 -4.05
N ARG A 133 0.98 0.79 -3.99
CA ARG A 133 1.06 2.26 -3.91
C ARG A 133 0.78 2.75 -2.50
N SER A 134 1.62 3.63 -1.97
CA SER A 134 1.43 4.27 -0.66
C SER A 134 1.07 3.22 0.42
N LEU A 135 -0.12 3.23 1.02
CA LEU A 135 -0.59 2.19 1.95
C LEU A 135 -0.39 0.76 1.41
N GLY A 136 -0.73 0.53 0.13
CA GLY A 136 -0.56 -0.76 -0.54
C GLY A 136 0.88 -1.23 -0.66
N SER A 137 1.86 -0.33 -0.59
CA SER A 137 3.28 -0.72 -0.58
C SER A 137 3.64 -1.56 0.64
N SER A 138 3.11 -1.22 1.82
CA SER A 138 3.35 -2.01 3.04
C SER A 138 2.73 -3.39 2.96
N ILE A 139 1.54 -3.50 2.36
CA ILE A 139 0.85 -4.76 2.11
C ILE A 139 1.65 -5.62 1.12
N ALA A 140 2.14 -5.01 0.03
CA ALA A 140 2.94 -5.66 -1.00
C ALA A 140 4.29 -6.18 -0.45
N ILE A 141 4.99 -5.37 0.36
CA ILE A 141 6.25 -5.76 1.01
C ILE A 141 6.02 -6.95 1.92
N ARG A 142 4.99 -6.90 2.77
CA ARG A 142 4.67 -8.01 3.66
C ARG A 142 4.37 -9.28 2.88
N LEU A 143 3.59 -9.17 1.81
CA LEU A 143 3.26 -10.31 0.96
C LEU A 143 4.52 -10.92 0.33
N ALA A 144 5.39 -10.09 -0.26
CA ALA A 144 6.64 -10.55 -0.88
C ALA A 144 7.67 -11.10 0.11
N ALA A 145 7.55 -10.78 1.40
CA ALA A 145 8.36 -11.36 2.46
C ALA A 145 7.91 -12.77 2.86
N ASP A 146 6.65 -13.13 2.57
CA ASP A 146 6.02 -14.38 3.03
C ASP A 146 5.67 -15.32 1.86
N GLU A 147 5.59 -14.82 0.63
CA GLU A 147 5.14 -15.55 -0.57
C GLU A 147 6.15 -15.46 -1.74
N PRO A 148 6.16 -16.42 -2.69
CA PRO A 148 7.09 -16.46 -3.82
C PRO A 148 6.74 -15.45 -4.93
N VAL A 149 6.80 -14.16 -4.59
CA VAL A 149 6.61 -13.05 -5.54
C VAL A 149 7.77 -12.99 -6.53
N SER A 150 7.47 -12.86 -7.83
CA SER A 150 8.50 -12.85 -8.89
C SER A 150 9.19 -11.49 -9.03
N ARG A 151 8.46 -10.40 -8.79
CA ARG A 151 8.95 -9.02 -8.82
C ARG A 151 8.07 -8.13 -7.95
N LEU A 152 8.68 -7.20 -7.22
CA LEU A 152 7.97 -6.25 -6.37
C LEU A 152 8.13 -4.81 -6.89
N LEU A 153 7.01 -4.10 -7.00
CA LEU A 153 6.93 -2.71 -7.47
C LEU A 153 6.32 -1.85 -6.35
N LEU A 154 7.08 -0.90 -5.83
CA LEU A 154 6.68 -0.06 -4.70
C LEU A 154 6.57 1.39 -5.16
N ILE A 155 5.38 1.96 -5.08
CA ILE A 155 5.07 3.29 -5.61
C ILE A 155 4.81 4.22 -4.41
N THR A 156 5.59 5.29 -4.31
CA THR A 156 5.62 6.24 -3.18
C THR A 156 5.58 5.54 -1.81
N PRO A 157 6.48 4.56 -1.55
CA PRO A 157 6.41 3.72 -0.36
C PRO A 157 7.07 4.36 0.85
N PHE A 158 6.61 3.99 2.05
CA PHE A 158 7.11 4.50 3.32
C PHE A 158 7.74 3.39 4.18
N ASP A 159 8.58 3.78 5.14
CA ASP A 159 9.17 2.86 6.13
C ASP A 159 8.12 2.38 7.15
N SER A 160 7.32 3.29 7.70
CA SER A 160 6.14 2.97 8.51
C SER A 160 5.12 4.11 8.58
N ILE A 161 3.83 3.78 8.74
CA ILE A 161 2.81 4.79 9.07
C ILE A 161 3.10 5.40 10.45
N LEU A 162 3.69 4.65 11.38
CA LEU A 162 4.10 5.18 12.68
C LEU A 162 5.07 6.37 12.56
N THR A 163 6.06 6.30 11.66
CA THR A 163 6.98 7.42 11.39
C THR A 163 6.21 8.65 10.89
N ILE A 164 5.31 8.46 9.93
CA ILE A 164 4.48 9.54 9.36
C ILE A 164 3.56 10.14 10.44
N ALA A 165 2.89 9.30 11.24
CA ALA A 165 1.96 9.73 12.28
C ALA A 165 2.65 10.58 13.36
N LYS A 166 3.87 10.23 13.75
CA LYS A 166 4.69 11.03 14.68
C LYS A 166 5.02 12.42 14.13
N ARG A 167 5.21 12.54 12.81
CA ARG A 167 5.47 13.82 12.14
C ARG A 167 4.19 14.66 12.01
N VAL A 168 3.06 14.03 11.70
CA VAL A 168 1.77 14.72 11.51
C VAL A 168 1.16 15.18 12.84
N ALA A 169 1.29 14.39 13.90
CA ALA A 169 0.74 14.70 15.22
C ALA A 169 1.75 14.41 16.34
N PRO A 170 2.83 15.22 16.44
CA PRO A 170 3.91 15.02 17.41
C PRO A 170 3.48 15.22 18.87
N PHE A 171 2.35 15.89 19.09
CA PHE A 171 1.77 16.11 20.42
C PHE A 171 1.05 14.88 20.98
N LEU A 172 0.85 13.82 20.19
CA LEU A 172 0.29 12.54 20.65
C LEU A 172 1.38 11.48 20.77
N PRO A 173 1.32 10.58 21.78
CA PRO A 173 2.30 9.53 21.98
C PRO A 173 2.03 8.38 21.00
N MET A 174 2.26 8.59 19.71
CA MET A 174 1.85 7.67 18.64
C MET A 174 2.39 6.25 18.81
N SER A 175 3.57 6.07 19.39
CA SER A 175 4.13 4.73 19.70
C SER A 175 3.24 3.91 20.65
N LEU A 176 2.43 4.58 21.49
CA LEU A 176 1.52 3.94 22.44
C LEU A 176 0.10 3.81 21.89
N LEU A 177 -0.31 4.71 20.99
CA LEU A 177 -1.71 4.79 20.54
C LEU A 177 -1.96 4.10 19.20
N LEU A 178 -1.00 4.14 18.27
CA LEU A 178 -1.20 3.63 16.92
C LEU A 178 -1.15 2.10 16.90
N GLN A 179 -2.26 1.46 16.53
CA GLN A 179 -2.40 0.02 16.41
C GLN A 179 -1.94 -0.48 15.03
N ASP A 180 -2.36 0.21 13.98
CA ASP A 180 -2.06 -0.14 12.60
C ASP A 180 -0.81 0.67 12.18
N THR A 181 0.37 0.15 12.51
CA THR A 181 1.66 0.82 12.40
C THR A 181 2.31 0.69 11.03
N TYR A 182 1.99 -0.38 10.30
CA TYR A 182 2.53 -0.72 8.98
C TYR A 182 4.06 -0.59 8.92
N GLU A 183 4.77 -1.27 9.82
CA GLU A 183 6.23 -1.25 9.90
C GLU A 183 6.91 -2.04 8.76
N SER A 184 6.78 -1.54 7.52
CA SER A 184 7.32 -2.14 6.29
C SER A 184 8.82 -2.46 6.39
N TRP A 185 9.59 -1.62 7.09
CA TRP A 185 11.03 -1.82 7.29
C TRP A 185 11.36 -3.15 7.99
N ARG A 186 10.45 -3.73 8.79
CA ARG A 186 10.67 -5.04 9.44
C ARG A 186 10.54 -6.22 8.49
N ASP A 187 9.75 -6.05 7.43
CA ASP A 187 9.48 -7.09 6.45
C ASP A 187 10.44 -7.01 5.25
N ALA A 188 10.95 -5.81 4.94
CA ALA A 188 11.85 -5.55 3.82
C ALA A 188 13.10 -6.47 3.77
N SER A 189 13.68 -6.82 4.92
CA SER A 189 14.87 -7.67 4.99
C SER A 189 14.60 -9.15 4.64
N ARG A 190 13.33 -9.56 4.62
CA ARG A 190 12.92 -10.91 4.20
C ARG A 190 12.50 -10.99 2.73
N VAL A 191 12.32 -9.84 2.08
CA VAL A 191 12.04 -9.80 0.64
C VAL A 191 13.32 -10.18 -0.12
N THR A 192 13.21 -11.18 -1.00
CA THR A 192 14.32 -11.68 -1.81
C THR A 192 14.13 -11.44 -3.30
N CYS A 193 12.92 -11.13 -3.74
CA CYS A 193 12.61 -10.89 -5.15
C CYS A 193 13.11 -9.50 -5.63
N PRO A 194 13.44 -9.35 -6.92
CA PRO A 194 13.81 -8.06 -7.49
C PRO A 194 12.76 -6.98 -7.19
N THR A 195 13.21 -5.90 -6.56
CA THR A 195 12.33 -4.83 -6.07
C THR A 195 12.69 -3.50 -6.72
N LEU A 196 11.68 -2.80 -7.27
CA LEU A 196 11.79 -1.42 -7.72
C LEU A 196 11.00 -0.51 -6.78
N VAL A 197 11.67 0.47 -6.20
CA VAL A 197 11.09 1.57 -5.45
C VAL A 197 10.98 2.78 -6.37
N ILE A 198 9.78 3.32 -6.51
CA ILE A 198 9.49 4.53 -7.27
C ILE A 198 9.08 5.62 -6.28
N ALA A 199 9.86 6.70 -6.19
CA ALA A 199 9.59 7.83 -5.32
C ALA A 199 9.30 9.09 -6.14
N ALA A 200 8.46 9.97 -5.60
CA ALA A 200 8.25 11.32 -6.12
C ALA A 200 9.34 12.26 -5.55
N SER A 201 9.85 13.19 -6.35
CA SER A 201 10.88 14.13 -5.87
C SER A 201 10.34 15.11 -4.83
N ASP A 202 9.06 15.47 -4.94
CA ASP A 202 8.42 16.56 -4.20
C ASP A 202 7.36 16.01 -3.23
N ASP A 203 7.55 14.76 -2.78
CA ASP A 203 6.64 14.08 -1.86
C ASP A 203 6.78 14.62 -0.42
N GLU A 204 5.78 15.39 0.02
CA GLU A 204 5.71 15.93 1.38
C GLU A 204 5.10 14.96 2.39
N LEU A 205 4.36 13.95 1.92
CA LEU A 205 3.73 12.96 2.80
C LEU A 205 4.73 11.87 3.17
N VAL A 206 5.40 11.31 2.16
CA VAL A 206 6.44 10.29 2.28
C VAL A 206 7.75 10.90 1.80
N THR A 207 8.52 11.40 2.75
CA THR A 207 9.72 12.16 2.42
C THR A 207 10.79 11.27 1.80
N ALA A 208 11.75 11.89 1.10
CA ALA A 208 12.93 11.19 0.60
C ALA A 208 13.72 10.47 1.72
N ALA A 209 13.66 10.97 2.96
CA ALA A 209 14.26 10.30 4.12
C ALA A 209 13.53 9.00 4.49
N ASP A 210 12.19 9.02 4.49
CA ASP A 210 11.37 7.83 4.74
C ASP A 210 11.66 6.74 3.68
N THR A 211 11.71 7.13 2.41
CA THR A 211 12.04 6.23 1.29
C THR A 211 13.46 5.65 1.44
N ARG A 212 14.46 6.47 1.76
CA ARG A 212 15.84 6.00 1.97
C ARG A 212 15.95 5.02 3.13
N LYS A 213 15.24 5.28 4.24
CA LYS A 213 15.21 4.38 5.39
C LYS A 213 14.61 3.04 5.04
N LEU A 214 13.54 3.02 4.24
CA LEU A 214 12.97 1.77 3.72
C LEU A 214 13.97 1.04 2.81
N LEU A 215 14.62 1.73 1.87
CA LEU A 215 15.62 1.12 0.97
C LEU A 215 16.75 0.45 1.73
N GLN A 216 17.24 1.07 2.80
CA GLN A 216 18.30 0.52 3.65
C GLN A 216 17.87 -0.73 4.43
N ALA A 217 16.56 -0.98 4.57
CA ALA A 217 16.04 -2.15 5.26
C ALA A 217 15.99 -3.41 4.38
N PHE A 218 16.08 -3.26 3.05
CA PHE A 218 16.22 -4.39 2.14
C PHE A 218 17.64 -4.98 2.20
N LEU A 219 17.78 -6.26 1.85
CA LEU A 219 19.10 -6.85 1.64
C LEU A 219 19.83 -6.14 0.48
N PRO A 220 21.17 -6.01 0.54
CA PRO A 220 21.94 -5.38 -0.53
C PRO A 220 21.65 -6.00 -1.89
N GLY A 221 21.36 -5.16 -2.90
CA GLY A 221 21.07 -5.59 -4.27
C GLY A 221 19.63 -6.05 -4.55
N VAL A 222 18.76 -6.16 -3.53
CA VAL A 222 17.36 -6.56 -3.72
C VAL A 222 16.51 -5.40 -4.26
N ALA A 223 16.71 -4.20 -3.74
CA ALA A 223 15.90 -3.02 -4.08
C ALA A 223 16.70 -1.95 -4.82
N THR A 224 16.08 -1.38 -5.85
CA THR A 224 16.59 -0.24 -6.62
C THR A 224 15.63 0.94 -6.51
N LEU A 225 16.15 2.17 -6.63
CA LEU A 225 15.37 3.40 -6.54
C LEU A 225 15.29 4.10 -7.90
N LYS A 226 14.07 4.44 -8.32
CA LYS A 226 13.78 5.40 -9.37
C LYS A 226 13.07 6.61 -8.75
N VAL A 227 13.64 7.80 -8.90
CA VAL A 227 12.96 9.05 -8.53
C VAL A 227 12.31 9.66 -9.78
N ILE A 228 11.05 10.05 -9.67
CA ILE A 228 10.30 10.74 -10.71
C ILE A 228 10.30 12.24 -10.37
N ASN A 229 11.02 13.02 -11.17
CA ASN A 229 11.22 14.44 -10.91
C ASN A 229 9.97 15.27 -11.24
N GLY A 230 9.71 16.30 -10.44
CA GLY A 230 8.58 17.22 -10.61
C GLY A 230 7.24 16.53 -10.38
N THR A 231 7.20 15.62 -9.41
CA THR A 231 5.97 14.91 -9.00
C THR A 231 5.88 14.83 -7.49
N ASP A 232 4.64 14.81 -7.02
CA ASP A 232 4.24 14.63 -5.63
C ASP A 232 3.71 13.20 -5.39
N HIS A 233 3.25 12.93 -4.16
CA HIS A 233 2.74 11.62 -3.71
C HIS A 233 1.67 10.98 -4.62
N ASN A 234 0.93 11.79 -5.37
CA ASN A 234 -0.20 11.37 -6.19
C ASN A 234 0.02 11.55 -7.70
N SER A 235 1.07 12.26 -8.13
CA SER A 235 1.25 12.61 -9.55
C SER A 235 2.32 11.80 -10.28
N VAL A 236 3.00 10.85 -9.62
CA VAL A 236 4.03 10.01 -10.25
C VAL A 236 3.56 9.32 -11.54
N SER A 237 2.32 8.81 -11.58
CA SER A 237 1.77 8.08 -12.74
C SER A 237 1.42 8.98 -13.94
N ALA A 238 1.38 10.30 -13.74
CA ALA A 238 1.17 11.25 -14.84
C ALA A 238 2.39 11.43 -15.74
N LYS A 239 3.55 10.89 -15.34
CA LYS A 239 4.82 11.00 -16.06
C LYS A 239 5.12 9.73 -16.86
N PRO A 240 5.57 9.83 -18.14
CA PRO A 240 5.99 8.66 -18.91
C PRO A 240 7.09 7.84 -18.23
N GLU A 241 8.02 8.49 -17.54
CA GLU A 241 9.16 7.89 -16.85
C GLU A 241 8.73 6.89 -15.76
N PHE A 242 7.55 7.10 -15.16
CA PHE A 242 6.95 6.15 -14.22
C PHE A 242 6.60 4.84 -14.93
N TRP A 243 5.90 4.92 -16.07
CA TRP A 243 5.48 3.75 -16.83
C TRP A 243 6.66 3.01 -17.44
N GLU A 244 7.64 3.73 -17.98
CA GLU A 244 8.91 3.17 -18.47
C GLU A 244 9.62 2.35 -17.37
N ALA A 245 9.70 2.89 -16.15
CA ALA A 245 10.31 2.21 -15.00
C ALA A 245 9.50 0.97 -14.55
N MET A 246 8.17 1.08 -14.49
CA MET A 246 7.28 -0.02 -14.10
C MET A 246 7.47 -1.25 -15.00
N VAL A 247 7.50 -1.05 -16.33
CA VAL A 247 7.64 -2.12 -17.32
C VAL A 247 9.09 -2.60 -17.50
N GLY A 248 10.07 -1.88 -16.94
CA GLY A 248 11.49 -2.22 -17.06
C GLY A 248 12.11 -1.85 -18.41
N ARG A 249 11.54 -0.88 -19.14
CA ARG A 249 12.13 -0.32 -20.35
C ARG A 249 12.97 0.89 -19.97
N SER A 250 14.27 0.68 -19.78
CA SER A 250 15.22 1.80 -19.84
C SER A 250 15.25 2.29 -21.29
N ARG A 251 15.15 3.60 -21.54
CA ARG A 251 15.57 4.13 -22.85
C ARG A 251 17.00 3.64 -23.12
N PRO A 252 17.31 3.09 -24.31
CA PRO A 252 18.70 3.03 -24.72
C PRO A 252 19.21 4.47 -24.77
N ASP A 253 20.32 4.72 -24.07
CA ASP A 253 21.10 5.95 -24.22
C ASP A 253 21.58 6.14 -25.66
#